data_AF-A0A0G0S5D2-F1
#
_entry.id   AF-A0A0G0S5D2-F1
#
_cell.length_a   1.000
_cell.length_b   1.000
_cell.length_c   1.000
_cell.angle_alpha   90.00
_cell.angle_beta   90.00
_cell.angle_gamma   90.00
#
_symmetry.space_group_name_H-M   'P 1'
#
loop_
_entity.id
_entity.type
_entity.pdbx_description
1 polymer ?
#
loop_
_entity_poly.entity_id
_entity_poly.type
_entity_poly.pdbx_seq_one_letter_code
_entity_poly.pdbx_strand_id
1 'polypeptide(L)'
;MEFLTWHYSYGIDYYIKSWLGSILWIRHYFSLSLLLKTLFAPWKRLVETDTSPGFNLQKKFEVFTFNLISRGIGAFVRLTLFGAGIILALMTIFGGAAGFIFWLTLPFFGLPVFEKYKRQKENFMLELMFRIKESHKPYLEVIFDNEAGYFVLTHIGLTREVLLENARPEKISLEKFSPKSYREIIEKLLAENVWSNEFFNKYEVRPEDFLLAAQWWDKKTDEETQLGDGVLGRPGIALELTFGYTPTLNQYSVDLSTPQSYSHRLIGRGDIVKRMERILSSGNNVLIMGQPGVGKKTVILEFARKAASGQLGTKMAFNRVLEFDYNSLLSAATDLNQKKTNLALILDEAAAAGNIILMIRDIQRLTNPEVEGYDFTDIFEEHLEKRELKIIAVSSNTEYERFIAPNLRLRKFLEKVEVTPPKKSEAMEILIDAAKRWESLTSLTITVPALRNILTESDKYITEVPFPEKAIELLDAVISYKEQEGGNIVIVEDTNAVLSEKTGISFAKLSSEEKERLSRLEDIIHQRLIDQDAAIELIGKTLRAKTVGIVKEERPLGSFLFLGPTGVGKTETAKVLARVYYGSIDAMLRCSSR
;
A
#
# COMPACT_ATOMS: atom_id res chain seq x y z
N MET A 1 -11.84 -37.45 -16.35
CA MET A 1 -10.73 -37.65 -17.30
C MET A 1 -9.70 -36.53 -17.16
N GLU A 2 -10.11 -35.25 -17.15
CA GLU A 2 -9.22 -34.08 -17.02
C GLU A 2 -8.25 -34.12 -15.82
N PHE A 3 -8.73 -34.52 -14.64
CA PHE A 3 -7.88 -34.64 -13.46
C PHE A 3 -6.74 -35.65 -13.64
N LEU A 4 -7.05 -36.85 -14.15
CA LEU A 4 -6.04 -37.90 -14.33
C LEU A 4 -5.05 -37.51 -15.43
N THR A 5 -5.52 -36.90 -16.52
CA THR A 5 -4.64 -36.37 -17.57
C THR A 5 -3.72 -35.29 -17.03
N TRP A 6 -4.22 -34.38 -16.21
CA TRP A 6 -3.39 -33.37 -15.54
C TRP A 6 -2.40 -34.02 -14.56
N HIS A 7 -2.85 -34.95 -13.72
CA HIS A 7 -2.05 -35.57 -12.66
C HIS A 7 -0.83 -36.30 -13.22
N TYR A 8 -1.01 -37.05 -14.31
CA TYR A 8 0.06 -37.78 -14.99
C TYR A 8 0.80 -36.95 -16.06
N SER A 9 0.51 -35.66 -16.19
CA SER A 9 1.28 -34.71 -17.02
C SER A 9 1.83 -33.57 -16.17
N TYR A 10 1.12 -32.45 -16.06
CA TYR A 10 1.50 -31.27 -15.28
C TYR A 10 1.68 -31.55 -13.79
N GLY A 11 0.90 -32.47 -13.20
CA GLY A 11 1.01 -32.84 -11.79
C GLY A 11 2.38 -33.46 -11.44
N ILE A 12 2.98 -34.22 -12.36
CA ILE A 12 4.33 -34.77 -12.21
C ILE A 12 5.37 -33.65 -12.19
N ASP A 13 5.29 -32.71 -13.14
CA ASP A 13 6.20 -31.57 -13.19
C ASP A 13 6.07 -30.68 -11.94
N TYR A 14 4.84 -30.44 -11.46
CA TYR A 14 4.60 -29.77 -10.19
C TYR A 14 5.26 -30.48 -9.01
N TYR A 15 5.08 -31.81 -8.89
CA TYR A 15 5.70 -32.59 -7.83
C TYR A 15 7.22 -32.49 -7.87
N ILE A 16 7.82 -32.69 -9.05
CA ILE A 16 9.27 -32.61 -9.24
C ILE A 16 9.80 -31.22 -8.90
N LYS A 17 9.13 -30.14 -9.35
CA LYS A 17 9.48 -28.76 -9.00
C LYS A 17 9.40 -28.50 -7.50
N SER A 18 8.36 -29.00 -6.83
CA SER A 18 8.20 -28.88 -5.37
C SER A 18 9.30 -29.64 -4.61
N TRP A 19 9.65 -30.83 -5.07
CA TRP A 19 10.73 -31.64 -4.50
C TRP A 19 12.10 -30.98 -4.69
N LEU A 20 12.42 -30.51 -5.91
CA LEU A 20 13.62 -29.74 -6.19
C LEU A 20 13.67 -28.43 -5.37
N GLY A 21 12.53 -27.76 -5.23
CA GLY A 21 12.36 -26.58 -4.39
C GLY A 21 12.70 -26.85 -2.93
N SER A 22 12.29 -28.00 -2.40
CA SER A 22 12.63 -28.45 -1.04
C SER A 22 14.14 -28.67 -0.88
N ILE A 23 14.80 -29.27 -1.88
CA ILE A 23 16.26 -29.45 -1.87
C ILE A 23 16.98 -28.09 -1.94
N LEU A 24 16.53 -27.20 -2.82
CA LEU A 24 17.06 -25.84 -2.94
C LEU A 24 16.85 -25.04 -1.65
N TRP A 25 15.72 -25.22 -0.99
CA TRP A 25 15.43 -24.61 0.31
C TRP A 25 16.41 -25.08 1.37
N ILE A 26 16.69 -26.38 1.47
CA ILE A 26 17.71 -26.91 2.42
C ILE A 26 19.08 -26.32 2.11
N ARG A 27 19.46 -26.28 0.83
CA ARG A 27 20.74 -25.69 0.39
C ARG A 27 20.84 -24.23 0.78
N HIS A 28 19.76 -23.45 0.64
CA HIS A 28 19.71 -22.05 1.06
C HIS A 28 19.74 -21.91 2.59
N TYR A 29 18.86 -22.66 3.27
CA TYR A 29 18.63 -22.54 4.70
C TYR A 29 19.86 -22.93 5.53
N PHE A 30 20.54 -24.02 5.16
CA PHE A 30 21.77 -24.43 5.82
C PHE A 30 23.02 -23.82 5.19
N SER A 31 22.98 -23.40 3.92
CA SER A 31 24.13 -22.83 3.19
C SER A 31 25.46 -23.51 3.55
N LEU A 32 25.55 -24.83 3.32
CA LEU A 32 26.64 -25.68 3.81
C LEU A 32 28.04 -25.15 3.48
N SER A 33 28.20 -24.51 2.31
CA SER A 33 29.46 -23.88 1.92
C SER A 33 29.82 -22.65 2.76
N LEU A 34 28.83 -21.87 3.20
CA LEU A 34 29.02 -20.72 4.08
C LEU A 34 29.44 -21.15 5.49
N LEU A 35 28.84 -22.23 6.02
CA LEU A 35 29.21 -22.79 7.33
C LEU A 35 30.69 -23.20 7.36
N LEU A 36 31.17 -23.84 6.28
CA LEU A 36 32.59 -24.23 6.15
C LEU A 36 33.50 -23.01 5.99
N LYS A 37 33.15 -22.05 5.12
CA LYS A 37 33.94 -20.83 4.92
C LYS A 37 34.07 -19.97 6.18
N THR A 38 33.03 -19.98 7.02
CA THR A 38 32.96 -19.19 8.26
C THR A 38 33.23 -20.03 9.51
N LEU A 39 33.80 -21.24 9.36
CA LEU A 39 33.96 -22.20 10.46
C LEU A 39 34.61 -21.55 11.69
N PHE A 40 35.75 -20.89 11.50
CA PHE A 40 36.50 -20.20 12.56
C PHE A 40 36.19 -18.70 12.68
N ALA A 41 35.10 -18.22 12.08
CA ALA A 41 34.64 -16.86 12.32
C ALA A 41 34.20 -16.72 13.79
N PRO A 42 34.37 -15.54 14.42
CA PRO A 42 33.90 -15.30 15.77
C PRO A 42 32.42 -15.64 15.93
N TRP A 43 32.03 -16.14 17.11
CA TRP A 43 30.63 -16.38 17.41
C TRP A 43 29.88 -15.06 17.37
N LYS A 44 28.95 -14.92 16.41
CA LYS A 44 28.06 -13.75 16.30
C LYS A 44 28.83 -12.42 16.34
N ARG A 45 29.97 -12.38 15.64
CA ARG A 45 30.88 -11.22 15.57
C ARG A 45 31.35 -10.69 16.94
N LEU A 46 31.23 -11.46 18.01
CA LEU A 46 31.73 -11.07 19.34
C LEU A 46 33.25 -11.13 19.32
N VAL A 47 33.84 -9.95 19.31
CA VAL A 47 35.29 -9.73 19.32
C VAL A 47 35.58 -8.70 20.39
N GLU A 48 36.57 -9.00 21.24
CA GLU A 48 37.10 -8.02 22.18
C GLU A 48 38.35 -7.38 21.54
N THR A 49 38.47 -6.06 21.67
CA THR A 49 39.63 -5.29 21.21
C THR A 49 40.18 -4.47 22.37
N ASP A 50 41.51 -4.47 22.52
CA ASP A 50 42.16 -3.65 23.55
C ASP A 50 42.29 -2.20 23.05
N THR A 51 41.56 -1.29 23.69
CA THR A 51 41.59 0.17 23.43
C THR A 51 42.37 0.93 24.51
N SER A 52 42.99 0.21 25.46
CA SER A 52 43.67 0.81 26.62
C SER A 52 44.99 1.48 26.21
N PRO A 53 45.30 2.69 26.72
CA PRO A 53 46.61 3.28 26.54
C PRO A 53 47.69 2.47 27.28
N GLY A 54 48.79 2.13 26.58
CA GLY A 54 49.95 1.44 27.16
C GLY A 54 49.97 -0.07 26.97
N PHE A 55 51.02 -0.74 27.47
CA PHE A 55 51.18 -2.19 27.33
C PHE A 55 50.69 -2.91 28.58
N ASN A 56 49.54 -3.58 28.49
CA ASN A 56 49.01 -4.44 29.56
C ASN A 56 48.97 -5.91 29.09
N LEU A 57 49.88 -6.74 29.61
CA LEU A 57 50.01 -8.14 29.21
C LEU A 57 48.77 -8.97 29.60
N GLN A 58 48.19 -8.70 30.77
CA GLN A 58 46.99 -9.39 31.25
C GLN A 58 45.81 -9.11 30.32
N LYS A 59 45.58 -7.82 29.99
CA LYS A 59 44.45 -7.45 29.11
C LYS A 59 44.59 -8.05 27.72
N LYS A 60 45.81 -8.10 27.18
CA LYS A 60 46.09 -8.79 25.90
C LYS A 60 45.79 -10.28 25.96
N PHE A 61 46.10 -10.94 27.08
CA PHE A 61 45.79 -12.36 27.27
C PHE A 61 44.28 -12.60 27.40
N GLU A 62 43.55 -11.74 28.11
CA GLU A 62 42.08 -11.77 28.18
C GLU A 62 41.45 -11.65 26.80
N VAL A 63 41.83 -10.62 26.04
CA VAL A 63 41.34 -10.37 24.67
C VAL A 63 41.64 -11.57 23.76
N PHE A 64 42.86 -12.13 23.84
CA PHE A 64 43.22 -13.32 23.07
C PHE A 64 42.33 -14.52 23.43
N THR A 65 42.16 -14.79 24.73
CA THR A 65 41.40 -15.93 25.23
C THR A 65 39.92 -15.82 24.87
N PHE A 66 39.32 -14.64 25.04
CA PHE A 66 37.94 -14.37 24.67
C PHE A 66 37.71 -14.62 23.17
N ASN A 67 38.59 -14.07 22.32
CA ASN A 67 38.48 -14.24 20.87
C ASN A 67 38.68 -15.70 20.45
N LEU A 68 39.55 -16.47 21.13
CA LEU A 68 39.72 -17.89 20.89
C LEU A 68 38.47 -18.70 21.25
N ILE A 69 37.89 -18.43 22.43
CA ILE A 69 36.65 -19.08 22.89
C ILE A 69 35.49 -18.76 21.95
N SER A 70 35.32 -17.49 21.57
CA SER A 70 34.30 -17.04 20.62
C SER A 70 34.39 -17.80 19.29
N ARG A 71 35.59 -17.95 18.72
CA ARG A 71 35.79 -18.75 17.48
C ARG A 71 35.54 -20.24 17.70
N GLY A 72 35.91 -20.80 18.85
CA GLY A 72 35.69 -22.20 19.20
C GLY A 72 34.20 -22.56 19.30
N ILE A 73 33.41 -21.76 20.02
CA ILE A 73 31.96 -21.92 20.10
C ILE A 73 31.34 -21.83 18.70
N GLY A 74 31.76 -20.83 17.91
CA GLY A 74 31.29 -20.67 16.53
C GLY A 74 31.58 -21.89 15.65
N ALA A 75 32.79 -22.45 15.73
CA ALA A 75 33.16 -23.63 14.97
C ALA A 75 32.31 -24.86 15.35
N PHE A 76 32.09 -25.07 16.66
CA PHE A 76 31.26 -26.17 17.15
C PHE A 76 29.83 -26.11 16.61
N VAL A 77 29.15 -24.96 16.76
CA VAL A 77 27.76 -24.79 16.29
C VAL A 77 27.67 -24.96 14.77
N ARG A 78 28.61 -24.40 14.01
CA ARG A 78 28.61 -24.50 12.54
C ARG A 78 28.83 -25.95 12.06
N LEU A 79 29.67 -26.73 12.74
CA LEU A 79 29.84 -28.17 12.44
C LEU A 79 28.57 -28.97 12.73
N THR A 80 27.89 -28.70 13.85
CA THR A 80 26.62 -29.36 14.17
C THR A 80 25.55 -29.07 13.12
N LEU A 81 25.39 -27.81 12.72
CA LEU A 81 24.43 -27.42 11.68
C LEU A 81 24.81 -28.00 10.32
N PHE A 82 26.10 -28.08 10.00
CA PHE A 82 26.56 -28.68 8.76
C PHE A 82 26.17 -30.17 8.68
N GLY A 83 26.41 -30.92 9.76
CA GLY A 83 25.99 -32.32 9.86
C GLY A 83 24.47 -32.50 9.77
N ALA A 84 23.71 -31.69 10.51
CA ALA A 84 22.24 -31.70 10.46
C ALA A 84 21.71 -31.39 9.05
N GLY A 85 22.29 -30.41 8.36
CA GLY A 85 21.92 -30.04 7.00
C GLY A 85 22.18 -31.15 5.97
N ILE A 86 23.28 -31.91 6.12
CA ILE A 86 23.55 -33.09 5.28
C ILE A 86 22.51 -34.19 5.52
N ILE A 87 22.21 -34.50 6.79
CA ILE A 87 21.22 -35.52 7.14
C ILE A 87 19.84 -35.16 6.55
N LEU A 88 19.41 -33.91 6.73
CA LEU A 88 18.15 -33.43 6.20
C LEU A 88 18.11 -33.47 4.67
N ALA A 89 19.20 -33.07 4.00
CA ALA A 89 19.30 -33.15 2.54
C ALA A 89 19.14 -34.59 2.03
N LEU A 90 19.80 -35.56 2.68
CA LEU A 90 19.65 -36.98 2.34
C LEU A 90 18.20 -37.45 2.56
N MET A 91 17.60 -37.11 3.71
CA MET A 91 16.20 -37.45 4.00
C MET A 91 15.23 -36.89 2.96
N THR A 92 15.41 -35.65 2.50
CA THR A 92 14.56 -35.04 1.47
C THR A 92 14.77 -35.67 0.09
N ILE A 93 15.99 -36.10 -0.24
CA ILE A 93 16.24 -36.84 -1.50
C ILE A 93 15.52 -38.19 -1.46
N PHE A 94 15.75 -39.02 -0.43
CA PHE A 94 15.11 -40.34 -0.36
C PHE A 94 13.59 -40.25 -0.15
N GLY A 95 13.15 -39.32 0.70
CA GLY A 95 11.74 -39.08 0.99
C GLY A 95 10.95 -38.56 -0.20
N GLY A 96 11.52 -37.65 -1.00
CA GLY A 96 10.88 -37.18 -2.24
C GLY A 96 10.84 -38.26 -3.32
N ALA A 97 11.85 -39.11 -3.42
CA ALA A 97 11.81 -40.27 -4.32
C ALA A 97 10.70 -41.27 -3.93
N ALA A 98 10.56 -41.57 -2.63
CA ALA A 98 9.47 -42.40 -2.12
C ALA A 98 8.10 -41.74 -2.33
N GLY A 99 7.99 -40.44 -2.03
CA GLY A 99 6.76 -39.66 -2.24
C GLY A 99 6.36 -39.57 -3.71
N PHE A 100 7.30 -39.56 -4.64
CA PHE A 100 7.03 -39.60 -6.07
C PHE A 100 6.34 -40.91 -6.48
N ILE A 101 6.78 -42.05 -5.91
CA ILE A 101 6.13 -43.34 -6.13
C ILE A 101 4.68 -43.30 -5.58
N PHE A 102 4.47 -42.70 -4.41
CA PHE A 102 3.12 -42.50 -3.86
C PHE A 102 2.27 -41.58 -4.76
N TRP A 103 2.84 -40.48 -5.27
CA TRP A 103 2.15 -39.58 -6.18
C TRP A 103 1.66 -40.29 -7.44
N LEU A 104 2.49 -41.18 -8.02
CA LEU A 104 2.11 -41.96 -9.20
C LEU A 104 1.05 -43.03 -8.91
N THR A 105 1.07 -43.63 -7.72
CA THR A 105 0.16 -44.74 -7.36
C THR A 105 -1.18 -44.27 -6.78
N LEU A 106 -1.19 -43.11 -6.12
CA LEU A 106 -2.36 -42.57 -5.41
C LEU A 106 -2.71 -41.18 -5.93
N PRO A 107 -3.45 -41.08 -7.06
CA PRO A 107 -3.71 -39.80 -7.70
C PRO A 107 -4.53 -38.83 -6.84
N PHE A 108 -5.31 -39.30 -5.87
CA PHE A 108 -6.18 -38.43 -5.05
C PHE A 108 -5.43 -37.32 -4.30
N PHE A 109 -4.14 -37.51 -3.98
CA PHE A 109 -3.32 -36.47 -3.32
C PHE A 109 -3.09 -35.23 -4.19
N GLY A 110 -3.26 -35.34 -5.51
CA GLY A 110 -3.15 -34.21 -6.44
C GLY A 110 -4.39 -33.34 -6.53
N LEU A 111 -5.54 -33.76 -5.98
CA LEU A 111 -6.82 -33.05 -6.15
C LEU A 111 -6.79 -31.59 -5.67
N PRO A 112 -6.28 -31.25 -4.46
CA PRO A 112 -6.25 -29.86 -4.00
C PRO A 112 -5.37 -28.96 -4.86
N VAL A 113 -4.29 -29.52 -5.42
CA VAL A 113 -3.38 -28.79 -6.31
C VAL A 113 -4.03 -28.58 -7.68
N PHE A 114 -4.77 -29.58 -8.17
CA PHE A 114 -5.53 -29.47 -9.41
C PHE A 114 -6.62 -28.40 -9.34
N GLU A 115 -7.35 -28.30 -8.23
CA GLU A 115 -8.35 -27.25 -8.04
C GLU A 115 -7.73 -25.84 -8.13
N LYS A 116 -6.58 -25.63 -7.49
CA LYS A 116 -5.83 -24.37 -7.62
C LYS A 116 -5.36 -24.12 -9.05
N TYR A 117 -4.80 -25.14 -9.71
CA TYR A 117 -4.37 -25.07 -11.11
C TYR A 117 -5.52 -24.66 -12.03
N LYS A 118 -6.71 -25.25 -11.86
CA LYS A 118 -7.88 -24.93 -12.67
C LYS A 118 -8.34 -23.48 -12.49
N ARG A 119 -8.27 -22.96 -11.26
CA ARG A 119 -8.62 -21.57 -10.94
C ARG A 119 -7.57 -20.57 -11.42
N GLN A 120 -6.36 -20.99 -11.81
CA GLN A 120 -5.35 -20.06 -12.34
C GLN A 120 -5.91 -19.28 -13.52
N LYS A 121 -5.57 -17.99 -13.56
CA LYS A 121 -6.10 -17.03 -14.54
C LYS A 121 -6.10 -17.55 -15.97
N GLU A 122 -4.97 -18.07 -16.47
CA GLU A 122 -4.87 -18.57 -17.85
C GLU A 122 -5.79 -19.79 -18.10
N ASN A 123 -5.83 -20.74 -17.17
CA ASN A 123 -6.64 -21.95 -17.30
C ASN A 123 -8.14 -21.64 -17.19
N PHE A 124 -8.52 -20.76 -16.26
CA PHE A 124 -9.88 -20.25 -16.13
C PHE A 124 -10.35 -19.60 -17.45
N MET A 125 -9.50 -18.79 -18.07
CA MET A 125 -9.82 -18.13 -19.35
C MET A 125 -9.94 -19.12 -20.51
N LEU A 126 -9.08 -20.13 -20.58
CA LEU A 126 -9.18 -21.21 -21.58
C LEU A 126 -10.51 -21.97 -21.44
N GLU A 127 -10.88 -22.35 -20.21
CA GLU A 127 -12.15 -23.04 -19.93
C GLU A 127 -13.36 -22.15 -20.24
N LEU A 128 -13.30 -20.86 -19.91
CA LEU A 128 -14.37 -19.90 -20.24
C LEU A 128 -14.53 -19.76 -21.76
N MET A 129 -13.43 -19.58 -22.49
CA MET A 129 -13.48 -19.48 -23.95
C MET A 129 -13.95 -20.77 -24.64
N PHE A 130 -13.60 -21.93 -24.09
CA PHE A 130 -14.12 -23.22 -24.55
C PHE A 130 -15.65 -23.29 -24.35
N ARG A 131 -16.14 -22.95 -23.15
CA ARG A 131 -17.58 -22.89 -22.86
C ARG A 131 -18.33 -21.91 -23.76
N ILE A 132 -17.75 -20.75 -24.08
CA ILE A 132 -18.35 -19.77 -25.01
C ILE A 132 -18.52 -20.37 -26.41
N LYS A 133 -17.58 -21.20 -26.88
CA LYS A 133 -17.62 -21.82 -28.21
C LYS A 133 -18.55 -23.03 -28.30
N GLU A 134 -18.65 -23.81 -27.23
CA GLU A 134 -19.45 -25.04 -27.21
C GLU A 134 -20.91 -24.81 -26.77
N SER A 135 -21.14 -23.77 -25.97
CA SER A 135 -22.48 -23.43 -25.48
C SER A 135 -23.38 -22.91 -26.60
N HIS A 136 -24.64 -23.35 -26.58
CA HIS A 136 -25.70 -22.80 -27.43
C HIS A 136 -26.36 -21.55 -26.82
N LYS A 137 -25.91 -21.12 -25.63
CA LYS A 137 -26.41 -19.91 -24.95
C LYS A 137 -25.77 -18.64 -25.54
N PRO A 138 -26.43 -17.47 -25.40
CA PRO A 138 -25.83 -16.18 -25.76
C PRO A 138 -24.49 -15.95 -25.05
N TYR A 139 -23.50 -15.38 -25.75
CA TYR A 139 -22.15 -15.18 -25.22
C TYR A 139 -22.11 -14.43 -23.88
N LEU A 140 -22.93 -13.39 -23.73
CA LEU A 140 -23.01 -12.62 -22.50
C LEU A 140 -23.48 -13.45 -21.30
N GLU A 141 -24.40 -14.39 -21.51
CA GLU A 141 -24.81 -15.26 -20.42
C GLU A 141 -23.64 -16.11 -19.95
N VAL A 142 -22.88 -16.72 -20.87
CA VAL A 142 -21.74 -17.57 -20.50
C VAL A 142 -20.62 -16.75 -19.82
N ILE A 143 -20.38 -15.52 -20.29
CA ILE A 143 -19.37 -14.61 -19.72
C ILE A 143 -19.72 -14.23 -18.29
N PHE A 144 -21.00 -14.02 -17.97
CA PHE A 144 -21.41 -13.57 -16.64
C PHE A 144 -21.96 -14.69 -15.72
N ASP A 145 -22.24 -15.89 -16.23
CA ASP A 145 -22.71 -17.07 -15.50
C ASP A 145 -21.53 -17.92 -14.98
N ASN A 146 -20.63 -17.27 -14.24
CA ASN A 146 -19.47 -17.88 -13.59
C ASN A 146 -18.99 -17.01 -12.39
N GLU A 147 -18.00 -17.51 -11.63
CA GLU A 147 -17.47 -16.81 -10.45
C GLU A 147 -16.98 -15.38 -10.75
N ALA A 148 -16.30 -15.18 -11.89
CA ALA A 148 -15.78 -13.86 -12.29
C ALA A 148 -16.91 -12.90 -12.64
N GLY A 149 -17.91 -13.38 -13.39
CA GLY A 149 -19.11 -12.63 -13.74
C GLY A 149 -19.89 -12.17 -12.51
N TYR A 150 -20.14 -13.08 -11.58
CA TYR A 150 -20.80 -12.76 -10.31
C TYR A 150 -20.00 -11.75 -9.51
N PHE A 151 -18.68 -11.95 -9.37
CA PHE A 151 -17.80 -11.01 -8.68
C PHE A 151 -17.88 -9.61 -9.30
N VAL A 152 -17.76 -9.49 -10.62
CA VAL A 152 -17.83 -8.18 -11.29
C VAL A 152 -19.18 -7.51 -11.09
N LEU A 153 -20.29 -8.26 -11.22
CA LEU A 153 -21.64 -7.73 -11.02
C LEU A 153 -21.87 -7.23 -9.60
N THR A 154 -21.48 -8.00 -8.58
CA THR A 154 -21.64 -7.60 -7.17
C THR A 154 -20.82 -6.37 -6.83
N HIS A 155 -19.59 -6.26 -7.34
CA HIS A 155 -18.72 -5.11 -7.08
C HIS A 155 -19.09 -3.89 -7.92
N ILE A 156 -19.89 -4.02 -8.97
CA ILE A 156 -20.47 -2.87 -9.66
C ILE A 156 -21.80 -2.44 -9.01
N GLY A 157 -22.47 -3.36 -8.31
CA GLY A 157 -23.80 -3.12 -7.74
C GLY A 157 -24.93 -3.34 -8.75
N LEU A 158 -24.72 -4.21 -9.75
CA LEU A 158 -25.72 -4.55 -10.77
C LEU A 158 -26.16 -6.01 -10.65
N THR A 159 -27.41 -6.29 -11.01
CA THR A 159 -27.88 -7.66 -11.17
C THR A 159 -27.64 -8.16 -12.59
N ARG A 160 -27.59 -9.49 -12.72
CA ARG A 160 -27.40 -10.16 -14.01
C ARG A 160 -28.51 -9.80 -15.00
N GLU A 161 -29.76 -9.76 -14.55
CA GLU A 161 -30.93 -9.49 -15.37
C GLU A 161 -30.84 -8.09 -15.99
N VAL A 162 -30.52 -7.10 -15.17
CA VAL A 162 -30.34 -5.71 -15.60
C VAL A 162 -29.22 -5.59 -16.65
N LEU A 163 -28.11 -6.30 -16.45
CA LEU A 163 -26.98 -6.27 -17.39
C LEU A 163 -27.37 -6.86 -18.75
N LEU A 164 -28.08 -7.99 -18.75
CA LEU A 164 -28.45 -8.72 -19.97
C LEU A 164 -29.57 -8.02 -20.76
N GLU A 165 -30.59 -7.49 -20.08
CA GLU A 165 -31.72 -6.79 -20.72
C GLU A 165 -31.28 -5.52 -21.47
N ASN A 166 -30.22 -4.85 -20.99
CA ASN A 166 -29.73 -3.60 -21.57
C ASN A 166 -28.56 -3.83 -22.55
N ALA A 167 -28.22 -5.08 -22.86
CA ALA A 167 -27.12 -5.41 -23.76
C ALA A 167 -27.56 -5.49 -25.23
N ARG A 168 -26.63 -5.18 -26.15
CA ARG A 168 -26.79 -5.35 -27.60
C ARG A 168 -25.96 -6.53 -28.09
N PRO A 169 -26.49 -7.77 -28.04
CA PRO A 169 -25.71 -8.99 -28.30
C PRO A 169 -25.18 -9.09 -29.73
N GLU A 170 -25.85 -8.46 -30.70
CA GLU A 170 -25.48 -8.44 -32.12
C GLU A 170 -24.10 -7.82 -32.40
N LYS A 171 -23.56 -7.03 -31.47
CA LYS A 171 -22.27 -6.35 -31.64
C LYS A 171 -21.07 -7.21 -31.24
N ILE A 172 -21.29 -8.38 -30.65
CA ILE A 172 -20.25 -9.16 -29.99
C ILE A 172 -19.52 -10.05 -30.99
N SER A 173 -18.20 -9.87 -31.14
CA SER A 173 -17.38 -10.70 -32.04
C SER A 173 -16.24 -11.41 -31.32
N LEU A 174 -16.40 -12.69 -30.97
CA LEU A 174 -15.42 -13.45 -30.17
C LEU A 174 -14.64 -14.52 -30.95
N GLU A 175 -14.91 -14.73 -32.23
CA GLU A 175 -14.39 -15.88 -33.00
C GLU A 175 -12.85 -15.99 -33.06
N LYS A 176 -12.15 -14.83 -33.15
CA LYS A 176 -10.68 -14.76 -33.20
C LYS A 176 -10.05 -14.16 -31.94
N PHE A 177 -10.83 -14.07 -30.86
CA PHE A 177 -10.38 -13.45 -29.62
C PHE A 177 -9.77 -14.50 -28.69
N SER A 178 -8.60 -14.21 -28.13
CA SER A 178 -7.89 -15.09 -27.19
C SER A 178 -7.43 -14.27 -25.99
N PRO A 179 -8.37 -13.93 -25.09
CA PRO A 179 -8.08 -13.09 -23.94
C PRO A 179 -7.20 -13.84 -22.94
N LYS A 180 -6.22 -13.14 -22.36
CA LYS A 180 -5.40 -13.66 -21.26
C LYS A 180 -6.01 -13.37 -19.89
N SER A 181 -7.03 -12.53 -19.83
CA SER A 181 -7.58 -12.00 -18.60
C SER A 181 -9.07 -11.73 -18.70
N TYR A 182 -9.77 -11.77 -17.56
CA TYR A 182 -11.20 -11.43 -17.55
C TYR A 182 -11.40 -9.93 -17.89
N ARG A 183 -10.46 -9.08 -17.46
CA ARG A 183 -10.40 -7.67 -17.87
C ARG A 183 -10.42 -7.48 -19.38
N GLU A 184 -9.64 -8.26 -20.15
CA GLU A 184 -9.61 -8.15 -21.61
C GLU A 184 -10.96 -8.48 -22.26
N ILE A 185 -11.72 -9.44 -21.71
CA ILE A 185 -13.10 -9.70 -22.18
C ILE A 185 -13.96 -8.47 -21.95
N ILE A 186 -13.95 -7.92 -20.74
CA ILE A 186 -14.76 -6.75 -20.41
C ILE A 186 -14.37 -5.53 -21.25
N GLU A 187 -13.07 -5.29 -21.44
CA GLU A 187 -12.55 -4.23 -22.31
C GLU A 187 -13.07 -4.35 -23.74
N LYS A 188 -13.10 -5.58 -24.28
CA LYS A 188 -13.65 -5.82 -25.60
C LYS A 188 -15.16 -5.54 -25.68
N LEU A 189 -15.94 -6.00 -24.69
CA LEU A 189 -17.39 -5.75 -24.66
C LEU A 189 -17.71 -4.25 -24.57
N LEU A 190 -16.91 -3.49 -23.82
CA LEU A 190 -17.03 -2.03 -23.74
C LEU A 190 -16.65 -1.36 -25.07
N ALA A 191 -15.56 -1.79 -25.71
CA ALA A 191 -15.12 -1.26 -27.00
C ALA A 191 -16.14 -1.52 -28.13
N GLU A 192 -16.83 -2.67 -28.09
CA GLU A 192 -17.91 -3.01 -29.01
C GLU A 192 -19.23 -2.27 -28.68
N ASN A 193 -19.25 -1.41 -27.65
CA ASN A 193 -20.41 -0.63 -27.22
C ASN A 193 -21.65 -1.52 -27.02
N VAL A 194 -21.46 -2.64 -26.30
CA VAL A 194 -22.52 -3.59 -25.94
C VAL A 194 -23.59 -2.90 -25.09
N TRP A 195 -23.19 -1.97 -24.22
CA TRP A 195 -24.10 -1.13 -23.43
C TRP A 195 -24.04 0.33 -23.89
N SER A 196 -25.18 1.02 -23.80
CA SER A 196 -25.32 2.43 -24.22
C SER A 196 -24.92 3.41 -23.11
N ASN A 197 -24.64 4.67 -23.47
CA ASN A 197 -24.44 5.75 -22.51
C ASN A 197 -25.67 5.97 -21.61
N GLU A 198 -26.88 5.71 -22.11
CA GLU A 198 -28.12 5.78 -21.31
C GLU A 198 -28.13 4.74 -20.19
N PHE A 199 -27.66 3.52 -20.46
CA PHE A 199 -27.50 2.49 -19.44
C PHE A 199 -26.53 2.94 -18.35
N PHE A 200 -25.33 3.39 -18.73
CA PHE A 200 -24.32 3.87 -17.79
C PHE A 200 -24.86 5.03 -16.93
N ASN A 201 -25.56 5.98 -17.53
CA ASN A 201 -26.17 7.10 -16.81
C ASN A 201 -27.29 6.66 -15.87
N LYS A 202 -28.17 5.76 -16.31
CA LYS A 202 -29.33 5.31 -15.53
C LYS A 202 -28.92 4.60 -14.24
N TYR A 203 -27.87 3.79 -14.31
CA TYR A 203 -27.37 3.01 -13.17
C TYR A 203 -26.17 3.67 -12.48
N GLU A 204 -25.77 4.88 -12.89
CA GLU A 204 -24.68 5.67 -12.29
C GLU A 204 -23.32 4.96 -12.25
N VAL A 205 -23.11 4.04 -13.19
CA VAL A 205 -21.89 3.24 -13.36
C VAL A 205 -21.10 3.75 -14.55
N ARG A 206 -19.76 3.73 -14.46
CA ARG A 206 -18.89 4.09 -15.57
C ARG A 206 -18.32 2.86 -16.27
N PRO A 207 -17.99 2.91 -17.57
CA PRO A 207 -17.24 1.86 -18.24
C PRO A 207 -15.95 1.47 -17.49
N GLU A 208 -15.26 2.44 -16.89
CA GLU A 208 -14.06 2.18 -16.10
C GLU A 208 -14.33 1.32 -14.85
N ASP A 209 -15.52 1.42 -14.25
CA ASP A 209 -15.89 0.66 -13.04
C ASP A 209 -15.91 -0.84 -13.35
N PHE A 210 -16.36 -1.22 -14.55
CA PHE A 210 -16.32 -2.61 -15.05
C PHE A 210 -14.88 -3.12 -15.22
N LEU A 211 -14.01 -2.30 -15.82
CA LEU A 211 -12.60 -2.66 -16.01
C LEU A 211 -11.87 -2.87 -14.69
N LEU A 212 -12.14 -2.00 -13.71
CA LEU A 212 -11.53 -2.07 -12.38
C LEU A 212 -12.02 -3.30 -11.60
N ALA A 213 -13.32 -3.61 -11.64
CA ALA A 213 -13.86 -4.81 -11.01
C ALA A 213 -13.25 -6.09 -11.63
N ALA A 214 -13.12 -6.14 -12.96
CA ALA A 214 -12.51 -7.27 -13.65
C ALA A 214 -11.00 -7.39 -13.34
N GLN A 215 -10.28 -6.27 -13.27
CA GLN A 215 -8.89 -6.25 -12.85
C GLN A 215 -8.72 -6.72 -11.40
N TRP A 216 -9.63 -6.33 -10.51
CA TRP A 216 -9.64 -6.77 -9.12
C TRP A 216 -9.82 -8.29 -9.05
N TRP A 217 -10.78 -8.86 -9.79
CA TRP A 217 -10.92 -10.30 -9.92
C TRP A 217 -9.62 -10.96 -10.38
N ASP A 218 -9.07 -10.53 -11.51
CA ASP A 218 -7.84 -11.11 -12.08
C ASP A 218 -6.68 -11.12 -11.08
N LYS A 219 -6.50 -10.02 -10.32
CA LYS A 219 -5.46 -9.90 -9.29
C LYS A 219 -5.75 -10.80 -8.08
N LYS A 220 -7.01 -10.88 -7.65
CA LYS A 220 -7.43 -11.74 -6.53
C LYS A 220 -7.18 -13.21 -6.87
N THR A 221 -7.57 -13.65 -8.06
CA THR A 221 -7.40 -15.03 -8.54
C THR A 221 -5.92 -15.39 -8.66
N ASP A 222 -5.09 -14.52 -9.23
CA ASP A 222 -3.65 -14.77 -9.35
C ASP A 222 -3.00 -15.01 -7.98
N GLU A 223 -3.33 -14.17 -6.99
CA GLU A 223 -2.80 -14.31 -5.62
C GLU A 223 -3.26 -15.59 -4.91
N GLU A 224 -4.52 -16.00 -5.09
CA GLU A 224 -5.06 -17.21 -4.46
C GLU A 224 -4.55 -18.51 -5.11
N THR A 225 -4.13 -18.43 -6.38
CA THR A 225 -3.79 -19.59 -7.21
C THR A 225 -2.30 -19.71 -7.52
N GLN A 226 -1.48 -18.80 -6.98
CA GLN A 226 -0.02 -18.90 -7.01
C GLN A 226 0.43 -20.23 -6.40
N LEU A 227 1.02 -21.07 -7.25
CA LEU A 227 1.57 -22.37 -6.90
C LEU A 227 3.08 -22.23 -6.73
N GLY A 228 3.50 -21.90 -5.51
CA GLY A 228 4.89 -22.07 -5.07
C GLY A 228 5.94 -21.24 -5.83
N ASP A 229 5.84 -19.92 -5.75
CA ASP A 229 7.03 -19.09 -6.02
C ASP A 229 7.94 -19.13 -4.78
N GLY A 230 9.02 -19.90 -4.90
CA GLY A 230 10.05 -20.10 -3.89
C GLY A 230 10.84 -18.82 -3.61
N VAL A 231 10.20 -17.80 -3.05
CA VAL A 231 10.92 -16.76 -2.33
C VAL A 231 11.45 -17.43 -1.08
N LEU A 232 12.75 -17.68 -1.06
CA LEU A 232 13.45 -18.32 0.05
C LEU A 232 13.28 -17.59 1.39
N GLY A 233 12.69 -16.38 1.37
CA GLY A 233 11.78 -15.83 2.39
C GLY A 233 12.47 -15.31 3.65
N ARG A 234 13.36 -16.11 4.22
CA ARG A 234 14.18 -15.80 5.39
C ARG A 234 15.65 -16.09 5.08
N PRO A 235 16.59 -15.41 5.76
CA PRO A 235 17.98 -15.85 5.75
C PRO A 235 18.08 -17.30 6.20
N GLY A 236 19.00 -18.06 5.61
CA GLY A 236 19.36 -19.35 6.16
C GLY A 236 20.05 -19.19 7.51
N ILE A 237 19.90 -20.17 8.41
CA ILE A 237 20.52 -20.19 9.75
C ILE A 237 22.02 -19.91 9.66
N ALA A 238 22.70 -20.48 8.67
CA ALA A 238 24.13 -20.26 8.49
C ALA A 238 24.49 -18.79 8.25
N LEU A 239 23.66 -18.07 7.50
CA LEU A 239 23.84 -16.64 7.28
C LEU A 239 23.53 -15.86 8.58
N GLU A 240 22.49 -16.23 9.32
CA GLU A 240 22.18 -15.62 10.61
C GLU A 240 23.32 -15.75 11.63
N LEU A 241 24.11 -16.83 11.58
CA LEU A 241 25.29 -17.00 12.42
C LEU A 241 26.45 -16.06 12.08
N THR A 242 26.43 -15.42 10.90
CA THR A 242 27.43 -14.44 10.50
C THR A 242 27.12 -13.02 10.99
N PHE A 243 25.90 -12.78 11.46
CA PHE A 243 25.45 -11.49 11.99
C PHE A 243 25.72 -11.35 13.49
N GLY A 244 25.89 -10.12 13.95
CA GLY A 244 26.11 -9.83 15.37
C GLY A 244 24.85 -9.86 16.22
N TYR A 245 25.02 -9.91 17.54
CA TYR A 245 23.93 -9.74 18.50
C TYR A 245 23.60 -8.27 18.73
N THR A 246 22.33 -8.00 19.01
CA THR A 246 21.79 -6.66 19.26
C THR A 246 20.93 -6.63 20.53
N PRO A 247 21.44 -7.08 21.70
CA PRO A 247 20.61 -7.25 22.90
C PRO A 247 20.07 -5.91 23.43
N THR A 248 20.87 -4.84 23.40
CA THR A 248 20.43 -3.50 23.82
C THR A 248 19.50 -2.91 22.79
N LEU A 249 19.88 -2.92 21.51
CA LEU A 249 19.09 -2.33 20.44
C LEU A 249 17.70 -2.98 20.34
N ASN A 250 17.57 -4.29 20.55
CA ASN A 250 16.27 -4.96 20.55
C ASN A 250 15.31 -4.47 21.64
N GLN A 251 15.81 -3.89 22.74
CA GLN A 251 14.97 -3.31 23.79
C GLN A 251 14.40 -1.94 23.40
N TYR A 252 15.09 -1.23 22.50
CA TYR A 252 14.74 0.11 22.03
C TYR A 252 14.31 0.13 20.57
N SER A 253 13.88 -1.01 20.01
CA SER A 253 13.46 -1.04 18.61
C SER A 253 12.37 -2.06 18.30
N VAL A 254 11.67 -1.79 17.21
CA VAL A 254 10.65 -2.67 16.64
C VAL A 254 11.12 -3.15 15.27
N ASP A 255 11.06 -4.47 15.03
CA ASP A 255 11.47 -5.04 13.75
C ASP A 255 10.38 -4.80 12.67
N LEU A 256 10.71 -4.01 11.65
CA LEU A 256 9.84 -3.72 10.51
C LEU A 256 9.91 -4.79 9.42
N SER A 257 10.82 -5.75 9.55
CA SER A 257 11.06 -6.77 8.54
C SER A 257 10.07 -7.93 8.63
N THR A 258 9.35 -8.03 9.75
CA THR A 258 8.28 -9.01 9.94
C THR A 258 7.01 -8.52 9.23
N PRO A 259 6.24 -9.41 8.57
CA PRO A 259 4.96 -9.02 7.99
C PRO A 259 4.04 -8.45 9.07
N GLN A 260 3.75 -7.16 8.98
CA GLN A 260 2.80 -6.49 9.87
C GLN A 260 1.40 -6.74 9.32
N SER A 261 0.45 -7.10 10.18
CA SER A 261 -0.96 -7.27 9.80
C SER A 261 -1.50 -6.05 9.05
N TYR A 262 -0.99 -4.85 9.38
CA TYR A 262 -1.43 -3.56 8.82
C TYR A 262 -0.65 -3.05 7.60
N SER A 263 0.28 -3.81 7.04
CA SER A 263 1.08 -3.33 5.90
C SER A 263 0.31 -3.41 4.58
N HIS A 264 -0.03 -2.25 4.01
CA HIS A 264 -0.50 -2.17 2.62
C HIS A 264 0.64 -2.52 1.66
N ARG A 265 0.33 -3.20 0.56
CA ARG A 265 1.33 -3.45 -0.48
C ARG A 265 1.74 -2.14 -1.14
N LEU A 266 3.01 -2.04 -1.51
CA LEU A 266 3.50 -0.88 -2.24
C LEU A 266 3.03 -0.94 -3.70
N ILE A 267 2.30 0.09 -4.12
CA ILE A 267 1.80 0.24 -5.49
C ILE A 267 2.44 1.48 -6.12
N GLY A 268 2.86 1.38 -7.40
CA GLY A 268 3.39 2.48 -8.20
C GLY A 268 4.77 3.06 -7.79
N ARG A 269 5.37 2.61 -6.68
CA ARG A 269 6.54 3.26 -6.06
C ARG A 269 7.80 2.40 -5.96
N GLY A 270 7.91 1.40 -6.81
CA GLY A 270 9.07 0.49 -6.83
C GLY A 270 10.41 1.20 -7.06
N ASP A 271 10.42 2.30 -7.80
CA ASP A 271 11.64 3.06 -8.08
C ASP A 271 12.19 3.81 -6.87
N ILE A 272 11.32 4.21 -5.93
CA ILE A 272 11.75 4.81 -4.65
C ILE A 272 12.52 3.77 -3.84
N VAL A 273 12.01 2.54 -3.77
CA VAL A 273 12.69 1.42 -3.08
C VAL A 273 14.04 1.12 -3.72
N LYS A 274 14.12 1.07 -5.06
CA LYS A 274 15.40 0.89 -5.79
C LYS A 274 16.38 2.04 -5.53
N ARG A 275 15.88 3.29 -5.42
CA ARG A 275 16.72 4.44 -5.09
C ARG A 275 17.27 4.33 -3.67
N MET A 276 16.44 3.98 -2.70
CA MET A 276 16.89 3.72 -1.32
C MET A 276 17.97 2.63 -1.27
N GLU A 277 17.75 1.52 -1.99
CA GLU A 277 18.71 0.43 -2.10
C GLU A 277 20.07 0.91 -2.64
N ARG A 278 20.07 1.71 -3.71
CA ARG A 278 21.30 2.25 -4.31
C ARG A 278 22.07 3.13 -3.32
N ILE A 279 21.37 4.02 -2.62
CA ILE A 279 21.95 4.94 -1.63
C ILE A 279 22.58 4.14 -0.49
N LEU A 280 21.82 3.25 0.15
CA LEU A 280 22.29 2.43 1.27
C LEU A 280 23.43 1.48 0.87
N SER A 281 23.41 0.95 -0.35
CA SER A 281 24.47 0.07 -0.88
C SER A 281 25.80 0.80 -1.14
N SER A 282 25.74 2.13 -1.32
CA SER A 282 26.93 2.98 -1.48
C SER A 282 27.59 3.34 -0.14
N GLY A 283 26.93 3.05 0.99
CA GLY A 283 27.36 3.44 2.33
C GLY A 283 26.85 4.80 2.79
N ASN A 284 25.97 5.44 2.02
CA ASN A 284 25.25 6.65 2.42
C ASN A 284 23.97 6.30 3.18
N ASN A 285 23.43 7.26 3.93
CA ASN A 285 22.17 7.11 4.65
C ASN A 285 21.04 7.78 3.88
N VAL A 286 19.82 7.30 4.08
CA VAL A 286 18.62 7.81 3.40
C VAL A 286 17.87 8.75 4.33
N LEU A 287 17.44 9.89 3.81
CA LEU A 287 16.42 10.74 4.44
C LEU A 287 15.16 10.74 3.57
N ILE A 288 14.12 10.08 4.04
CA ILE A 288 12.81 10.06 3.38
C ILE A 288 12.04 11.32 3.78
N MET A 289 11.66 12.10 2.78
CA MET A 289 10.89 13.33 2.92
C MET A 289 9.53 13.20 2.23
N GLY A 290 8.57 14.01 2.66
CA GLY A 290 7.22 14.05 2.10
C GLY A 290 6.21 14.55 3.13
N GLN A 291 5.06 15.01 2.66
CA GLN A 291 3.95 15.42 3.52
C GLN A 291 3.50 14.24 4.43
N PRO A 292 2.97 14.51 5.63
CA PRO A 292 2.27 13.49 6.41
C PRO A 292 1.18 12.81 5.56
N GLY A 293 0.98 11.50 5.71
CA GLY A 293 -0.06 10.79 4.95
C GLY A 293 0.31 10.26 3.57
N VAL A 294 1.40 10.71 2.95
CA VAL A 294 1.74 10.28 1.59
C VAL A 294 2.16 8.80 1.49
N GLY A 295 2.30 8.07 2.59
CA GLY A 295 2.72 6.66 2.61
C GLY A 295 4.23 6.43 2.72
N LYS A 296 4.97 7.31 3.43
CA LYS A 296 6.41 7.14 3.70
C LYS A 296 6.71 5.80 4.40
N LYS A 297 5.92 5.46 5.42
CA LYS A 297 6.09 4.20 6.17
C LYS A 297 5.85 2.96 5.29
N THR A 298 4.90 3.02 4.36
CA THR A 298 4.64 1.94 3.39
C THR A 298 5.85 1.66 2.49
N VAL A 299 6.53 2.69 2.02
CA VAL A 299 7.78 2.54 1.24
C VAL A 299 8.86 1.84 2.06
N ILE A 300 9.02 2.23 3.33
CA ILE A 300 10.01 1.63 4.24
C ILE A 300 9.66 0.18 4.56
N LEU A 301 8.39 -0.13 4.83
CA LEU A 301 7.94 -1.49 5.09
C LEU A 301 8.19 -2.41 3.89
N GLU A 302 7.94 -1.93 2.68
CA GLU A 302 8.24 -2.71 1.47
C GLU A 302 9.75 -2.88 1.27
N PHE A 303 10.54 -1.83 1.52
CA PHE A 303 12.00 -1.94 1.53
C PHE A 303 12.47 -2.99 2.56
N ALA A 304 11.94 -2.95 3.78
CA ALA A 304 12.27 -3.88 4.87
C ALA A 304 11.91 -5.33 4.51
N ARG A 305 10.72 -5.54 3.95
CA ARG A 305 10.26 -6.85 3.46
C ARG A 305 11.20 -7.39 2.37
N LYS A 306 11.58 -6.57 1.39
CA LYS A 306 12.50 -6.98 0.33
C LYS A 306 13.92 -7.22 0.84
N ALA A 307 14.39 -6.39 1.77
CA ALA A 307 15.69 -6.56 2.42
C ALA A 307 15.72 -7.91 3.14
N ALA A 308 14.78 -8.18 4.05
CA ALA A 308 14.80 -9.42 4.83
C ALA A 308 14.52 -10.69 4.01
N SER A 309 13.73 -10.60 2.94
CA SER A 309 13.49 -11.73 2.03
C SER A 309 14.60 -11.98 1.02
N GLY A 310 15.65 -11.14 0.99
CA GLY A 310 16.76 -11.28 0.05
C GLY A 310 16.42 -10.88 -1.39
N GLN A 311 15.36 -10.10 -1.60
CA GLN A 311 14.93 -9.59 -2.90
C GLN A 311 15.66 -8.33 -3.35
N LEU A 312 16.52 -7.76 -2.50
CA LEU A 312 17.43 -6.66 -2.83
C LEU A 312 18.83 -7.19 -3.21
N GLY A 313 19.70 -6.32 -3.70
CA GLY A 313 21.08 -6.63 -4.02
C GLY A 313 21.88 -7.18 -2.84
N THR A 314 23.02 -7.81 -3.14
CA THR A 314 23.81 -8.61 -2.18
C THR A 314 24.19 -7.91 -0.88
N LYS A 315 24.37 -6.58 -0.89
CA LYS A 315 24.68 -5.78 0.31
C LYS A 315 23.46 -5.52 1.20
N MET A 316 22.25 -5.56 0.65
CA MET A 316 20.99 -5.27 1.32
C MET A 316 20.16 -6.53 1.60
N ALA A 317 20.49 -7.63 0.92
CA ALA A 317 19.86 -8.92 1.12
C ALA A 317 20.06 -9.42 2.56
N PHE A 318 18.97 -9.85 3.17
CA PHE A 318 18.86 -10.34 4.54
C PHE A 318 19.17 -9.31 5.62
N ASN A 319 19.13 -8.01 5.29
CA ASN A 319 19.17 -6.97 6.29
C ASN A 319 17.80 -6.83 6.98
N ARG A 320 17.85 -6.59 8.29
CA ARG A 320 16.71 -6.25 9.13
C ARG A 320 16.60 -4.74 9.23
N VAL A 321 15.40 -4.22 9.07
CA VAL A 321 15.10 -2.81 9.30
C VAL A 321 14.44 -2.68 10.66
N LEU A 322 15.08 -1.96 11.57
CA LEU A 322 14.62 -1.76 12.95
C LEU A 322 14.19 -0.32 13.15
N GLU A 323 12.93 -0.09 13.53
CA GLU A 323 12.42 1.23 13.92
C GLU A 323 12.89 1.55 15.34
N PHE A 324 13.68 2.60 15.49
CA PHE A 324 14.21 3.05 16.76
C PHE A 324 13.12 3.76 17.58
N ASP A 325 12.88 3.27 18.80
CA ASP A 325 12.02 3.93 19.77
C ASP A 325 12.84 4.86 20.66
N TYR A 326 13.02 6.09 20.18
CA TYR A 326 13.72 7.12 20.91
C TYR A 326 13.00 7.52 22.22
N ASN A 327 11.68 7.32 22.36
CA ASN A 327 10.96 7.69 23.59
C ASN A 327 11.44 6.83 24.76
N SER A 328 11.57 5.52 24.53
CA SER A 328 12.11 4.58 25.52
C SER A 328 13.52 4.97 25.96
N LEU A 329 14.41 5.36 25.03
CA LEU A 329 15.75 5.86 25.36
C LEU A 329 15.68 7.14 26.23
N LEU A 330 14.86 8.12 25.82
CA LEU A 330 14.76 9.41 26.51
C LEU A 330 14.16 9.28 27.91
N SER A 331 13.30 8.28 28.14
CA SER A 331 12.72 7.99 29.46
C SER A 331 13.59 7.14 30.38
N ALA A 332 14.54 6.38 29.83
CA ALA A 332 15.31 5.38 30.58
C ALA A 332 16.26 6.00 31.62
N ALA A 333 16.69 7.24 31.43
CA ALA A 333 17.61 7.93 32.33
C ALA A 333 17.26 9.41 32.45
N THR A 334 17.52 10.01 33.61
CA THR A 334 17.42 11.46 33.81
C THR A 334 18.68 12.19 33.35
N ASP A 335 19.85 11.56 33.52
CA ASP A 335 21.15 12.12 33.15
C ASP A 335 21.41 12.05 31.64
N LEU A 336 21.84 13.18 31.06
CA LEU A 336 22.18 13.30 29.65
C LEU A 336 23.40 12.45 29.28
N ASN A 337 24.40 12.34 30.15
CA ASN A 337 25.58 11.54 29.84
C ASN A 337 25.22 10.06 29.75
N GLN A 338 24.37 9.56 30.65
CA GLN A 338 23.85 8.20 30.54
C GLN A 338 23.03 7.97 29.26
N LYS A 339 22.20 8.94 28.84
CA LYS A 339 21.48 8.88 27.55
C LYS A 339 22.45 8.79 26.36
N LYS A 340 23.53 9.59 26.37
CA LYS A 340 24.58 9.56 25.34
C LYS A 340 25.27 8.20 25.28
N THR A 341 25.66 7.65 26.42
CA THR A 341 26.29 6.33 26.52
C THR A 341 25.36 5.23 25.99
N ASN A 342 24.08 5.27 26.36
CA ASN A 342 23.10 4.30 25.88
C ASN A 342 22.88 4.41 24.37
N LEU A 343 22.78 5.63 23.83
CA LEU A 343 22.65 5.84 22.39
C LEU A 343 23.88 5.33 21.64
N ALA A 344 25.09 5.64 22.12
CA ALA A 344 26.33 5.15 21.52
C ALA A 344 26.35 3.62 21.47
N LEU A 345 26.01 2.95 22.58
CA LEU A 345 25.93 1.49 22.63
C LEU A 345 24.93 0.92 21.62
N ILE A 346 23.76 1.56 21.45
CA ILE A 346 22.74 1.14 20.47
C ILE A 346 23.26 1.27 19.04
N LEU A 347 23.94 2.37 18.73
CA LEU A 347 24.52 2.61 17.40
C LEU A 347 25.70 1.67 17.10
N ASP A 348 26.53 1.37 18.10
CA ASP A 348 27.62 0.39 18.01
C ASP A 348 27.08 -1.02 17.74
N GLU A 349 26.04 -1.47 18.47
CA GLU A 349 25.39 -2.75 18.21
C GLU A 349 24.82 -2.82 16.78
N ALA A 350 24.16 -1.75 16.32
CA ALA A 350 23.61 -1.67 14.98
C ALA A 350 24.70 -1.75 13.89
N ALA A 351 25.83 -1.05 14.09
CA ALA A 351 26.96 -1.08 13.17
C ALA A 351 27.65 -2.47 13.14
N ALA A 352 27.95 -3.02 14.31
CA ALA A 352 28.67 -4.29 14.46
C ALA A 352 27.87 -5.49 13.93
N ALA A 353 26.54 -5.46 14.06
CA ALA A 353 25.66 -6.56 13.63
C ALA A 353 25.79 -6.89 12.14
N GLY A 354 26.05 -5.90 11.29
CA GLY A 354 26.35 -6.07 9.87
C GLY A 354 25.15 -6.28 8.95
N ASN A 355 23.97 -6.55 9.49
CA ASN A 355 22.72 -6.70 8.76
C ASN A 355 21.60 -5.79 9.29
N ILE A 356 21.93 -4.76 10.06
CA ILE A 356 20.94 -3.83 10.61
C ILE A 356 20.90 -2.57 9.75
N ILE A 357 19.68 -2.11 9.51
CA ILE A 357 19.36 -0.77 9.02
C ILE A 357 18.47 -0.13 10.07
N LEU A 358 18.94 0.96 10.67
CA LEU A 358 18.22 1.66 11.73
C LEU A 358 17.30 2.71 11.11
N MET A 359 16.00 2.57 11.32
CA MET A 359 15.01 3.57 10.93
C MET A 359 14.77 4.51 12.09
N ILE A 360 14.94 5.80 11.87
CA ILE A 360 14.77 6.84 12.89
C ILE A 360 13.69 7.80 12.41
N ARG A 361 12.56 7.85 13.13
CA ARG A 361 11.57 8.90 12.97
C ARG A 361 12.02 10.14 13.70
N ASP A 362 11.68 11.30 13.14
CA ASP A 362 11.84 12.59 13.81
C ASP A 362 13.25 12.81 14.36
N ILE A 363 14.28 12.55 13.54
CA ILE A 363 15.70 12.63 13.94
C ILE A 363 16.04 13.97 14.60
N GLN A 364 15.31 15.05 14.28
CA GLN A 364 15.41 16.35 14.93
C GLN A 364 15.20 16.31 16.44
N ARG A 365 14.38 15.39 16.98
CA ARG A 365 14.17 15.23 18.43
C ARG A 365 15.44 14.78 19.16
N LEU A 366 16.36 14.13 18.44
CA LEU A 366 17.65 13.69 18.97
C LEU A 366 18.80 14.64 18.62
N THR A 367 18.60 15.57 17.69
CA THR A 367 19.72 16.30 17.06
C THR A 367 19.54 17.81 17.11
N ASN A 368 18.44 18.28 17.70
CA ASN A 368 18.18 19.69 17.84
C ASN A 368 17.68 20.03 19.26
N PRO A 369 18.40 20.90 20.00
CA PRO A 369 18.02 21.24 21.36
C PRO A 369 16.72 22.06 21.45
N GLU A 370 16.26 22.71 20.37
CA GLU A 370 14.98 23.44 20.37
C GLU A 370 13.76 22.52 20.55
N VAL A 371 13.91 21.22 20.28
CA VAL A 371 12.78 20.29 20.29
C VAL A 371 12.64 19.59 21.64
N GLU A 372 13.71 18.98 22.16
CA GLU A 372 13.70 18.19 23.41
C GLU A 372 14.69 18.71 24.48
N GLY A 373 15.44 19.79 24.19
CA GLY A 373 16.48 20.29 25.09
C GLY A 373 17.80 19.51 25.07
N TYR A 374 17.94 18.51 24.19
CA TYR A 374 19.13 17.68 24.07
C TYR A 374 19.72 17.72 22.65
N ASP A 375 21.03 17.51 22.54
CA ASP A 375 21.72 17.37 21.26
C ASP A 375 22.68 16.16 21.29
N PHE A 376 22.34 15.14 20.50
CA PHE A 376 23.11 13.91 20.28
C PHE A 376 23.83 13.90 18.92
N THR A 377 23.94 15.06 18.24
CA THR A 377 24.59 15.18 16.93
C THR A 377 26.03 14.66 16.92
N ASP A 378 26.77 14.86 18.02
CA ASP A 378 28.13 14.34 18.21
C ASP A 378 28.20 12.82 18.14
N ILE A 379 27.27 12.13 18.82
CA ILE A 379 27.20 10.67 18.79
C ILE A 379 26.88 10.17 17.38
N PHE A 380 25.93 10.79 16.68
CA PHE A 380 25.62 10.40 15.30
C PHE A 380 26.81 10.65 14.36
N GLU A 381 27.49 11.79 14.47
CA GLU A 381 28.64 12.10 13.61
C GLU A 381 29.74 11.05 13.73
N GLU A 382 30.12 10.66 14.95
CA GLU A 382 31.14 9.63 15.18
C GLU A 382 30.80 8.29 14.49
N HIS A 383 29.54 7.86 14.55
CA HIS A 383 29.13 6.56 14.00
C HIS A 383 28.91 6.63 12.48
N LEU A 384 28.43 7.76 11.97
CA LEU A 384 28.19 7.93 10.53
C LEU A 384 29.50 8.11 9.75
N GLU A 385 30.55 8.67 10.36
CA GLU A 385 31.89 8.75 9.75
C GLU A 385 32.50 7.39 9.46
N LYS A 386 32.23 6.39 10.31
CA LYS A 386 32.71 5.00 10.13
C LYS A 386 32.08 4.31 8.92
N ARG A 387 30.93 4.78 8.41
CA ARG A 387 30.15 4.23 7.26
C ARG A 387 29.71 2.76 7.41
N GLU A 388 29.75 2.22 8.61
CA GLU A 388 29.28 0.85 8.90
C GLU A 388 27.79 0.83 9.27
N LEU A 389 27.33 1.91 9.93
CA LEU A 389 25.95 2.15 10.29
C LEU A 389 25.13 2.60 9.08
N LYS A 390 23.96 1.98 8.89
CA LYS A 390 23.00 2.35 7.84
C LYS A 390 21.74 2.91 8.47
N ILE A 391 21.39 4.14 8.11
CA ILE A 391 20.22 4.83 8.65
C ILE A 391 19.20 5.14 7.55
N ILE A 392 17.91 4.95 7.88
CA ILE A 392 16.77 5.52 7.17
C ILE A 392 16.10 6.51 8.11
N ALA A 393 16.35 7.81 7.91
CA ALA A 393 15.67 8.87 8.63
C ALA A 393 14.34 9.21 7.93
N VAL A 394 13.31 9.53 8.70
CA VAL A 394 12.01 9.99 8.17
C VAL A 394 11.69 11.37 8.75
N SER A 395 11.36 12.32 7.87
CA SER A 395 10.96 13.67 8.28
C SER A 395 9.95 14.26 7.30
N SER A 396 9.27 15.34 7.69
CA SER A 396 8.44 16.15 6.79
C SER A 396 9.28 17.22 6.07
N ASN A 397 8.75 17.80 4.99
CA ASN A 397 9.47 18.85 4.26
C ASN A 397 9.69 20.09 5.14
N THR A 398 8.74 20.41 6.02
CA THR A 398 8.82 21.56 6.93
C THR A 398 9.85 21.35 8.04
N GLU A 399 9.87 20.18 8.67
CA GLU A 399 10.89 19.81 9.66
C GLU A 399 12.29 19.77 9.06
N TYR A 400 12.43 19.26 7.84
CA TYR A 400 13.70 19.22 7.14
C TYR A 400 14.30 20.62 7.02
N GLU A 401 13.55 21.57 6.45
CA GLU A 401 14.06 22.94 6.23
C GLU A 401 14.37 23.66 7.55
N ARG A 402 13.57 23.41 8.59
CA ARG A 402 13.75 24.03 9.90
C ARG A 402 14.93 23.48 10.69
N PHE A 403 15.09 22.15 10.74
CA PHE A 403 15.99 21.50 11.71
C PHE A 403 17.18 20.76 11.08
N ILE A 404 17.00 20.13 9.91
CA ILE A 404 18.02 19.27 9.30
C ILE A 404 18.86 20.03 8.26
N ALA A 405 18.23 20.87 7.44
CA ALA A 405 18.91 21.64 6.40
C ALA A 405 20.00 22.57 6.94
N PRO A 406 19.82 23.25 8.10
CA PRO A 406 20.85 24.09 8.71
C PRO A 406 21.99 23.29 9.36
N ASN A 407 21.74 22.06 9.81
CA ASN A 407 22.73 21.23 10.51
C ASN A 407 23.65 20.51 9.50
N LEU A 408 24.74 21.18 9.12
CA LEU A 408 25.74 20.65 8.17
C LEU A 408 26.41 19.35 8.64
N ARG A 409 26.53 19.13 9.96
CA ARG A 409 27.17 17.95 10.55
C ARG A 409 26.40 16.67 10.22
N LEU A 410 25.07 16.73 10.19
CA LEU A 410 24.22 15.61 9.83
C LEU A 410 23.90 15.56 8.35
N ARG A 411 23.62 16.72 7.74
CA ARG A 411 23.19 16.82 6.34
C ARG A 411 24.16 16.15 5.37
N LYS A 412 25.47 16.20 5.63
CA LYS A 412 26.51 15.59 4.77
C LYS A 412 26.41 14.06 4.69
N PHE A 413 25.75 13.39 5.65
CA PHE A 413 25.60 11.93 5.69
C PHE A 413 24.26 11.42 5.17
N LEU A 414 23.31 12.32 4.90
CA LEU A 414 21.93 12.00 4.55
C LEU A 414 21.62 12.40 3.11
N GLU A 415 21.27 11.42 2.28
CA GLU A 415 20.79 11.67 0.92
C GLU A 415 19.26 11.71 0.89
N LYS A 416 18.72 12.77 0.29
CA LYS A 416 17.27 13.02 0.25
C LYS A 416 16.56 12.12 -0.76
N VAL A 417 15.48 11.48 -0.31
CA VAL A 417 14.53 10.73 -1.13
C VAL A 417 13.13 11.28 -0.86
N GLU A 418 12.57 11.98 -1.84
CA GLU A 418 11.24 12.58 -1.71
C GLU A 418 10.14 11.60 -2.14
N VAL A 419 9.09 11.52 -1.32
CA VAL A 419 7.88 10.74 -1.59
C VAL A 419 6.76 11.70 -1.87
N THR A 420 6.33 11.74 -3.13
CA THR A 420 5.19 12.53 -3.57
C THR A 420 3.88 11.75 -3.39
N PRO A 421 2.73 12.43 -3.22
CA PRO A 421 1.43 11.79 -3.27
C PRO A 421 1.27 10.92 -4.54
N PRO A 422 0.60 9.76 -4.47
CA PRO A 422 0.38 8.90 -5.62
C PRO A 422 -0.59 9.56 -6.60
N LYS A 423 -0.52 9.16 -7.88
CA LYS A 423 -1.50 9.60 -8.89
C LYS A 423 -2.88 9.01 -8.56
N LYS A 424 -3.96 9.61 -9.07
CA LYS A 424 -5.33 9.11 -8.86
C LYS A 424 -5.50 7.62 -9.23
N SER A 425 -4.89 7.17 -10.32
CA SER A 425 -4.92 5.76 -10.74
C SER A 425 -4.21 4.84 -9.74
N GLU A 426 -3.05 5.26 -9.22
CA GLU A 426 -2.30 4.51 -8.20
C GLU A 426 -3.04 4.53 -6.85
N ALA A 427 -3.63 5.66 -6.48
CA ALA A 427 -4.47 5.79 -5.29
C ALA A 427 -5.71 4.89 -5.36
N MET A 428 -6.33 4.76 -6.53
CA MET A 428 -7.43 3.81 -6.77
C MET A 428 -6.97 2.36 -6.55
N GLU A 429 -5.82 1.98 -7.10
CA GLU A 429 -5.28 0.63 -6.87
C GLU A 429 -4.96 0.37 -5.38
N ILE A 430 -4.43 1.37 -4.67
CA ILE A 430 -4.21 1.29 -3.20
C ILE A 430 -5.54 1.13 -2.47
N LEU A 431 -6.56 1.87 -2.89
CA LEU A 431 -7.88 1.83 -2.27
C LEU A 431 -8.57 0.47 -2.50
N ILE A 432 -8.43 -0.12 -3.68
CA ILE A 432 -8.89 -1.49 -3.99
C ILE A 432 -8.15 -2.53 -3.13
N ASP A 433 -6.83 -2.38 -2.95
CA ASP A 433 -6.04 -3.27 -2.09
C ASP A 433 -6.50 -3.19 -0.62
N ALA A 434 -6.82 -1.98 -0.14
CA ALA A 434 -7.40 -1.76 1.18
C ALA A 434 -8.82 -2.35 1.29
N ALA A 435 -9.69 -2.13 0.29
CA ALA A 435 -11.04 -2.68 0.23
C ALA A 435 -11.01 -4.21 0.28
N LYS A 436 -10.18 -4.86 -0.55
CA LYS A 436 -9.98 -6.32 -0.53
C LYS A 436 -9.66 -6.85 0.86
N ARG A 437 -8.83 -6.15 1.62
CA ARG A 437 -8.47 -6.55 2.97
C ARG A 437 -9.66 -6.44 3.92
N TRP A 438 -10.43 -5.37 3.83
CA TRP A 438 -11.67 -5.23 4.58
C TRP A 438 -12.71 -6.31 4.25
N GLU A 439 -12.90 -6.64 2.97
CA GLU A 439 -13.79 -7.75 2.55
C GLU A 439 -13.32 -9.13 3.04
N SER A 440 -12.02 -9.28 3.35
CA SER A 440 -11.51 -10.53 3.93
C SER A 440 -11.70 -10.62 5.45
N LEU A 441 -11.85 -9.47 6.11
CA LEU A 441 -12.03 -9.36 7.56
C LEU A 441 -13.51 -9.25 7.96
N THR A 442 -14.33 -8.72 7.05
CA THR A 442 -15.75 -8.45 7.25
C THR A 442 -16.57 -9.24 6.22
N SER A 443 -17.89 -9.33 6.40
CA SER A 443 -18.80 -9.89 5.39
C SER A 443 -19.32 -8.85 4.39
N LEU A 444 -18.71 -7.66 4.36
CA LEU A 444 -19.10 -6.57 3.49
C LEU A 444 -18.49 -6.74 2.09
N THR A 445 -19.25 -6.37 1.06
CA THR A 445 -18.77 -6.21 -0.31
C THR A 445 -18.72 -4.72 -0.63
N ILE A 446 -17.59 -4.23 -1.13
CA ILE A 446 -17.38 -2.81 -1.39
C ILE A 446 -17.45 -2.56 -2.89
N THR A 447 -18.42 -1.77 -3.31
CA THR A 447 -18.63 -1.51 -4.74
C THR A 447 -17.55 -0.58 -5.31
N VAL A 448 -17.10 -0.84 -6.54
CA VAL A 448 -16.15 0.00 -7.29
C VAL A 448 -16.68 1.42 -7.51
N PRO A 449 -17.98 1.65 -7.82
CA PRO A 449 -18.56 2.98 -7.81
C PRO A 449 -18.38 3.72 -6.48
N ALA A 450 -18.54 3.04 -5.34
CA ALA A 450 -18.29 3.64 -4.02
C ALA A 450 -16.81 4.00 -3.83
N LEU A 451 -15.88 3.11 -4.21
CA LEU A 451 -14.44 3.41 -4.18
C LEU A 451 -14.06 4.60 -5.07
N ARG A 452 -14.66 4.69 -6.27
CA ARG A 452 -14.49 5.82 -7.17
C ARG A 452 -15.03 7.11 -6.56
N ASN A 453 -16.17 7.03 -5.88
CA ASN A 453 -16.75 8.17 -5.20
C ASN A 453 -15.87 8.66 -4.05
N ILE A 454 -15.40 7.74 -3.18
CA ILE A 454 -14.41 8.01 -2.13
C ILE A 454 -13.20 8.74 -2.71
N LEU A 455 -12.62 8.22 -3.80
CA LEU A 455 -11.45 8.82 -4.42
C LEU A 455 -11.75 10.22 -5.02
N THR A 456 -12.88 10.37 -5.70
CA THR A 456 -13.24 11.60 -6.41
C THR A 456 -13.61 12.72 -5.44
N GLU A 457 -14.46 12.41 -4.46
CA GLU A 457 -15.00 13.40 -3.54
C GLU A 457 -14.01 13.74 -2.42
N SER A 458 -13.23 12.77 -1.90
CA SER A 458 -12.12 13.10 -1.00
C SER A 458 -11.09 14.01 -1.67
N ASP A 459 -10.88 13.88 -2.99
CA ASP A 459 -9.97 14.79 -3.69
C ASP A 459 -10.44 16.24 -3.67
N LYS A 460 -11.75 16.45 -3.82
CA LYS A 460 -12.36 17.78 -3.89
C LYS A 460 -12.51 18.42 -2.51
N TYR A 461 -12.97 17.65 -1.52
CA TYR A 461 -13.39 18.22 -0.23
C TYR A 461 -12.39 18.02 0.91
N ILE A 462 -11.44 17.09 0.78
CA ILE A 462 -10.39 16.84 1.79
C ILE A 462 -9.05 17.29 1.19
N THR A 463 -8.77 18.59 1.25
CA THR A 463 -7.58 19.21 0.63
C THR A 463 -6.34 19.14 1.51
N GLU A 464 -6.52 19.15 2.84
CA GLU A 464 -5.41 19.21 3.81
C GLU A 464 -4.63 17.91 3.94
N VAL A 465 -5.27 16.78 3.62
CA VAL A 465 -4.68 15.44 3.75
C VAL A 465 -4.33 14.91 2.35
N PRO A 466 -3.10 14.48 2.08
CA PRO A 466 -2.73 13.98 0.77
C PRO A 466 -3.22 12.53 0.55
N PHE A 467 -3.21 12.10 -0.71
CA PHE A 467 -3.36 10.67 -1.02
C PHE A 467 -2.12 9.87 -0.57
N PRO A 468 -2.29 8.58 -0.22
CA PRO A 468 -3.55 7.84 -0.17
C PRO A 468 -4.33 7.98 1.14
N GLU A 469 -3.78 8.64 2.17
CA GLU A 469 -4.37 8.69 3.52
C GLU A 469 -5.82 9.14 3.54
N LYS A 470 -6.17 10.25 2.87
CA LYS A 470 -7.56 10.73 2.84
C LYS A 470 -8.57 9.73 2.27
N ALA A 471 -8.16 8.90 1.30
CA ALA A 471 -9.04 7.92 0.69
C ALA A 471 -9.21 6.70 1.58
N ILE A 472 -8.13 6.25 2.22
CA ILE A 472 -8.16 5.12 3.16
C ILE A 472 -8.96 5.49 4.40
N GLU A 473 -8.71 6.67 4.97
CA GLU A 473 -9.45 7.15 6.15
C GLU A 473 -10.95 7.27 5.86
N LEU A 474 -11.32 7.78 4.68
CA LEU A 474 -12.71 7.83 4.28
C LEU A 474 -13.31 6.44 4.05
N LEU A 475 -12.57 5.51 3.46
CA LEU A 475 -13.02 4.11 3.33
C LEU A 475 -13.27 3.47 4.69
N ASP A 476 -12.34 3.62 5.63
CA ASP A 476 -12.46 3.07 6.99
C ASP A 476 -13.70 3.65 7.71
N ALA A 477 -13.95 4.95 7.54
CA ALA A 477 -15.14 5.60 8.09
C ALA A 477 -16.44 5.08 7.45
N VAL A 478 -16.47 4.87 6.12
CA VAL A 478 -17.63 4.31 5.41
C VAL A 478 -17.94 2.89 5.81
N ILE A 479 -16.90 2.07 6.00
CA ILE A 479 -17.05 0.69 6.47
C ILE A 479 -17.62 0.70 7.89
N SER A 480 -17.05 1.51 8.79
CA SER A 480 -17.54 1.65 10.16
C SER A 480 -18.99 2.12 10.22
N TYR A 481 -19.37 3.06 9.36
CA TYR A 481 -20.74 3.52 9.21
C TYR A 481 -21.68 2.39 8.74
N LYS A 482 -21.25 1.61 7.73
CA LYS A 482 -22.07 0.51 7.20
C LYS A 482 -22.28 -0.63 8.20
N GLU A 483 -21.26 -0.94 9.00
CA GLU A 483 -21.40 -1.93 10.08
C GLU A 483 -22.42 -1.51 11.14
N GLN A 484 -22.58 -0.20 11.37
CA GLN A 484 -23.56 0.34 12.32
C GLN A 484 -24.98 0.38 11.76
N GLU A 485 -25.17 0.81 10.51
CA GLU A 485 -26.50 0.84 9.88
C GLU A 485 -27.01 -0.56 9.51
N GLY A 486 -26.10 -1.50 9.26
CA GLY A 486 -26.40 -2.84 8.79
C GLY A 486 -26.45 -2.97 7.26
N GLY A 487 -26.44 -4.23 6.81
CA GLY A 487 -26.35 -4.58 5.40
C GLY A 487 -24.96 -5.05 4.98
N ASN A 488 -24.87 -5.66 3.81
CA ASN A 488 -23.66 -6.37 3.37
C ASN A 488 -22.95 -5.74 2.16
N ILE A 489 -23.46 -4.63 1.62
CA ILE A 489 -22.94 -4.00 0.40
C ILE A 489 -22.76 -2.51 0.64
N VAL A 490 -21.54 -2.01 0.44
CA VAL A 490 -21.21 -0.58 0.51
C VAL A 490 -21.44 0.06 -0.86
N ILE A 491 -22.35 1.03 -0.91
CA ILE A 491 -22.76 1.76 -2.11
C ILE A 491 -22.36 3.24 -2.04
N VAL A 492 -22.58 3.98 -3.13
CA VAL A 492 -22.21 5.41 -3.23
C VAL A 492 -22.93 6.25 -2.18
N GLU A 493 -24.19 5.94 -1.88
CA GLU A 493 -24.99 6.63 -0.87
C GLU A 493 -24.35 6.58 0.52
N ASP A 494 -23.76 5.44 0.91
CA ASP A 494 -23.05 5.29 2.18
C ASP A 494 -21.84 6.24 2.24
N THR A 495 -21.11 6.36 1.13
CA THR A 495 -19.95 7.25 1.02
C THR A 495 -20.35 8.73 1.12
N ASN A 496 -21.49 9.09 0.52
CA ASN A 496 -22.04 10.44 0.57
C ASN A 496 -22.54 10.80 1.98
N ALA A 497 -23.12 9.85 2.71
CA ALA A 497 -23.55 10.05 4.08
C ALA A 497 -22.37 10.41 5.00
N VAL A 498 -21.30 9.62 4.96
CA VAL A 498 -20.09 9.87 5.77
C VAL A 498 -19.37 11.15 5.37
N LEU A 499 -19.29 11.46 4.07
CA LEU A 499 -18.76 12.73 3.60
C LEU A 499 -19.60 13.91 4.10
N SER A 500 -20.93 13.77 4.14
CA SER A 500 -21.82 14.83 4.61
C SER A 500 -21.61 15.10 6.09
N GLU A 501 -21.45 14.05 6.89
CA GLU A 501 -21.11 14.16 8.31
C GLU A 501 -19.74 14.84 8.51
N LYS A 502 -18.71 14.41 7.75
CA LYS A 502 -17.33 14.91 7.93
C LYS A 502 -17.14 16.36 7.47
N THR A 503 -17.83 16.78 6.42
CA THR A 503 -17.64 18.10 5.79
C THR A 503 -18.74 19.11 6.12
N GLY A 504 -19.90 18.65 6.61
CA GLY A 504 -21.10 19.47 6.79
C GLY A 504 -21.80 19.87 5.48
N ILE A 505 -21.33 19.37 4.32
CA ILE A 505 -21.91 19.64 3.00
C ILE A 505 -22.90 18.51 2.67
N SER A 506 -24.10 18.84 2.21
CA SER A 506 -25.04 17.82 1.76
C SER A 506 -24.58 17.23 0.41
N PHE A 507 -24.26 15.93 0.41
CA PHE A 507 -24.01 15.14 -0.80
C PHE A 507 -25.22 14.34 -1.27
N ALA A 508 -26.40 14.60 -0.67
CA ALA A 508 -27.64 14.01 -1.13
C ALA A 508 -27.88 14.37 -2.60
N LYS A 509 -28.38 13.42 -3.38
CA LYS A 509 -28.83 13.70 -4.75
C LYS A 509 -29.81 14.86 -4.70
N LEU A 510 -29.63 15.83 -5.61
CA LEU A 510 -30.60 16.90 -5.78
C LEU A 510 -31.98 16.27 -5.88
N SER A 511 -32.84 16.58 -4.91
CA SER A 511 -34.19 16.06 -4.89
C SER A 511 -34.92 16.50 -6.16
N SER A 512 -35.98 15.79 -6.54
CA SER A 512 -36.85 16.21 -7.65
C SER A 512 -37.28 17.67 -7.48
N GLU A 513 -37.53 18.07 -6.22
CA GLU A 513 -37.91 19.42 -5.82
C GLU A 513 -36.77 20.44 -6.00
N GLU A 514 -35.52 20.08 -5.67
CA GLU A 514 -34.35 20.94 -5.90
C GLU A 514 -34.06 21.12 -7.39
N LYS A 515 -34.21 20.07 -8.20
CA LYS A 515 -34.09 20.15 -9.67
C LYS A 515 -35.18 21.05 -10.26
N GLU A 516 -36.42 20.91 -9.79
CA GLU A 516 -37.55 21.75 -10.19
C GLU A 516 -37.38 23.21 -9.72
N ARG A 517 -36.81 23.43 -8.54
CA ARG A 517 -36.48 24.77 -8.04
C ARG A 517 -35.37 25.43 -8.86
N LEU A 518 -34.35 24.67 -9.25
CA LEU A 518 -33.26 25.15 -10.11
C LEU A 518 -33.70 25.46 -11.54
N SER A 519 -34.69 24.72 -12.06
CA SER A 519 -35.26 25.00 -13.39
C SER A 519 -36.16 26.23 -13.41
N ARG A 520 -36.73 26.62 -12.25
CA ARG A 520 -37.54 27.85 -12.06
C ARG A 520 -36.77 28.98 -11.38
N LEU A 521 -35.44 28.90 -11.29
CA LEU A 521 -34.64 29.82 -10.49
C LEU A 521 -34.79 31.28 -10.95
N GLU A 522 -34.80 31.52 -12.26
CA GLU A 522 -35.06 32.83 -12.86
C GLU A 522 -36.44 33.35 -12.50
N ASP A 523 -37.48 32.52 -12.65
CA ASP A 523 -38.86 32.91 -12.35
C ASP A 523 -39.02 33.34 -10.89
N ILE A 524 -38.38 32.61 -9.97
CA ILE A 524 -38.38 32.92 -8.53
C ILE A 524 -37.69 34.26 -8.25
N ILE A 525 -36.59 34.56 -8.94
CA ILE A 525 -35.88 35.85 -8.79
C ILE A 525 -36.70 36.99 -9.39
N HIS A 526 -37.35 36.78 -10.54
CA HIS A 526 -38.22 37.75 -11.23
C HIS A 526 -39.45 38.17 -10.41
N GLN A 527 -39.93 37.34 -9.48
CA GLN A 527 -41.02 37.72 -8.58
C GLN A 527 -40.70 38.91 -7.67
N ARG A 528 -39.41 39.22 -7.47
CA ARG A 528 -38.96 40.28 -6.55
C ARG A 528 -38.02 41.29 -7.19
N LEU A 529 -37.44 40.97 -8.33
CA LEU A 529 -36.56 41.86 -9.08
C LEU A 529 -37.18 42.14 -10.45
N ILE A 530 -37.57 43.40 -10.68
CA ILE A 530 -38.22 43.86 -11.91
C ILE A 530 -37.15 44.52 -12.80
N ASP A 531 -37.22 44.30 -14.12
CA ASP A 531 -36.40 44.92 -15.16
C ASP A 531 -34.86 44.72 -15.00
N GLN A 532 -34.41 43.48 -14.79
CA GLN A 532 -32.99 43.11 -14.65
C GLN A 532 -32.64 41.76 -15.34
N ASP A 533 -33.29 41.45 -16.47
CA ASP A 533 -33.26 40.12 -17.11
C ASP A 533 -31.85 39.59 -17.37
N ALA A 534 -30.96 40.41 -17.91
CA ALA A 534 -29.59 40.02 -18.23
C ALA A 534 -28.76 39.65 -16.98
N ALA A 535 -28.99 40.33 -15.85
CA ALA A 535 -28.30 40.02 -14.60
C ALA A 535 -28.84 38.71 -14.00
N ILE A 536 -30.16 38.51 -14.06
CA ILE A 536 -30.83 37.32 -13.52
C ILE A 536 -30.42 36.07 -14.32
N GLU A 537 -30.39 36.13 -15.65
CA GLU A 537 -29.95 35.03 -16.51
C GLU A 537 -28.50 34.62 -16.21
N LEU A 538 -27.60 35.60 -16.05
CA LEU A 538 -26.20 35.35 -15.73
C LEU A 538 -26.04 34.68 -14.35
N ILE A 539 -26.80 35.15 -13.35
CA ILE A 539 -26.80 34.55 -12.01
C ILE A 539 -27.35 33.13 -12.06
N GLY A 540 -28.50 32.92 -12.71
CA GLY A 540 -29.15 31.61 -12.82
C GLY A 540 -28.26 30.58 -13.52
N LYS A 541 -27.62 30.98 -14.62
CA LYS A 541 -26.63 30.15 -15.33
C LYS A 541 -25.43 29.80 -14.45
N THR A 542 -24.89 30.76 -13.70
CA THR A 542 -23.72 30.54 -12.83
C THR A 542 -24.05 29.61 -11.67
N LEU A 543 -25.21 29.82 -11.02
CA LEU A 543 -25.67 29.00 -9.92
C LEU A 543 -25.97 27.57 -10.38
N ARG A 544 -26.71 27.38 -11.48
CA ARG A 544 -26.94 26.05 -12.06
C ARG A 544 -25.65 25.32 -12.42
N ALA A 545 -24.73 26.00 -13.09
CA ALA A 545 -23.45 25.40 -13.45
C ALA A 545 -22.69 24.90 -12.22
N LYS A 546 -22.78 25.62 -11.10
CA LYS A 546 -22.14 25.19 -9.86
C LYS A 546 -22.90 24.07 -9.14
N THR A 547 -24.23 24.12 -9.09
CA THR A 547 -25.05 23.06 -8.48
C THR A 547 -24.95 21.73 -9.23
N VAL A 548 -24.61 21.76 -10.53
CA VAL A 548 -24.31 20.56 -11.35
C VAL A 548 -22.82 20.19 -11.32
N GLY A 549 -22.00 20.87 -10.52
CA GLY A 549 -20.58 20.53 -10.32
C GLY A 549 -19.66 20.88 -11.51
N ILE A 550 -20.09 21.76 -12.42
CA ILE A 550 -19.33 22.17 -13.62
C ILE A 550 -18.24 23.21 -13.26
N VAL A 551 -18.36 23.90 -12.12
CA VAL A 551 -17.42 24.94 -11.65
C VAL A 551 -16.63 24.44 -10.44
N LYS A 552 -15.29 24.59 -10.47
CA LYS A 552 -14.39 24.24 -9.34
C LYS A 552 -14.84 24.89 -8.02
N GLU A 553 -14.89 24.09 -6.95
CA GLU A 553 -15.52 24.45 -5.67
C GLU A 553 -14.69 25.33 -4.73
N GLU A 554 -13.39 25.50 -4.98
CA GLU A 554 -12.50 26.45 -4.24
C GLU A 554 -12.89 27.93 -4.41
N ARG A 555 -13.98 28.22 -5.13
CA ARG A 555 -14.48 29.57 -5.40
C ARG A 555 -15.86 29.77 -4.76
N PRO A 556 -16.29 31.01 -4.46
CA PRO A 556 -17.65 31.31 -4.02
C PRO A 556 -18.74 30.72 -4.93
N LEU A 557 -19.98 30.56 -4.44
CA LEU A 557 -21.11 30.04 -5.25
C LEU A 557 -21.30 30.77 -6.57
N GLY A 558 -21.11 32.07 -6.53
CA GLY A 558 -20.78 32.92 -7.66
C GLY A 558 -20.11 34.18 -7.12
N SER A 559 -19.25 34.80 -7.91
CA SER A 559 -18.70 36.12 -7.61
C SER A 559 -19.30 37.10 -8.62
N PHE A 560 -20.14 37.99 -8.12
CA PHE A 560 -20.89 38.93 -8.96
C PHE A 560 -20.50 40.35 -8.59
N LEU A 561 -20.22 41.17 -9.60
CA LEU A 561 -20.04 42.61 -9.45
C LEU A 561 -21.28 43.32 -9.98
N PHE A 562 -22.14 43.79 -9.08
CA PHE A 562 -23.33 44.56 -9.46
C PHE A 562 -22.95 46.00 -9.77
N LEU A 563 -23.04 46.39 -11.05
CA LEU A 563 -22.73 47.72 -11.56
C LEU A 563 -24.00 48.53 -11.83
N GLY A 564 -23.98 49.83 -11.51
CA GLY A 564 -25.09 50.75 -11.78
C GLY A 564 -25.16 51.92 -10.80
N PRO A 565 -26.03 52.92 -11.01
CA PRO A 565 -26.24 54.04 -10.08
C PRO A 565 -26.88 53.60 -8.75
N THR A 566 -26.94 54.48 -7.76
CA THR A 566 -27.66 54.21 -6.50
C THR A 566 -29.16 54.09 -6.76
N GLY A 567 -29.86 53.21 -6.04
CA GLY A 567 -31.31 53.03 -6.17
C GLY A 567 -31.80 52.03 -7.23
N VAL A 568 -30.92 51.50 -8.09
CA VAL A 568 -31.30 50.55 -9.17
C VAL A 568 -31.48 49.09 -8.74
N GLY A 569 -31.54 48.81 -7.43
CA GLY A 569 -31.83 47.46 -6.92
C GLY A 569 -30.63 46.54 -6.65
N LYS A 570 -29.37 47.00 -6.79
CA LYS A 570 -28.15 46.17 -6.52
C LYS A 570 -28.17 45.42 -5.18
N THR A 571 -28.52 46.14 -4.10
CA THR A 571 -28.62 45.55 -2.75
C THR A 571 -29.82 44.61 -2.65
N GLU A 572 -30.89 44.88 -3.39
CA GLU A 572 -32.09 44.07 -3.40
C GLU A 572 -31.85 42.74 -4.12
N THR A 573 -31.07 42.74 -5.21
CA THR A 573 -30.60 41.53 -5.88
C THR A 573 -29.84 40.61 -4.91
N ALA A 574 -28.91 41.15 -4.11
CA ALA A 574 -28.17 40.37 -3.12
C ALA A 574 -29.08 39.74 -2.05
N LYS A 575 -30.08 40.50 -1.56
CA LYS A 575 -31.07 39.98 -0.58
C LYS A 575 -31.98 38.91 -1.18
N VAL A 576 -32.43 39.10 -2.42
CA VAL A 576 -33.24 38.12 -3.14
C VAL A 576 -32.46 36.82 -3.30
N LEU A 577 -31.18 36.89 -3.70
CA LEU A 577 -30.32 35.71 -3.79
C LEU A 577 -30.13 35.01 -2.45
N ALA A 578 -29.91 35.77 -1.36
CA ALA A 578 -29.80 35.21 -0.03
C ALA A 578 -31.07 34.43 0.36
N ARG A 579 -32.25 35.00 0.10
CA ARG A 579 -33.53 34.35 0.37
C ARG A 579 -33.78 33.13 -0.53
N VAL A 580 -33.50 33.24 -1.82
CA VAL A 580 -33.76 32.18 -2.80
C VAL A 580 -32.83 30.99 -2.59
N TYR A 581 -31.60 31.22 -2.13
CA TYR A 581 -30.61 30.15 -1.96
C TYR A 581 -30.53 29.64 -0.52
N TYR A 582 -30.60 30.53 0.48
CA TYR A 582 -30.43 30.19 1.90
C TYR A 582 -31.74 30.28 2.71
N GLY A 583 -32.88 30.55 2.06
CA GLY A 583 -34.19 30.62 2.72
C GLY A 583 -34.44 31.88 3.53
N SER A 584 -33.42 32.68 3.85
CA SER A 584 -33.54 33.93 4.61
C SER A 584 -32.66 35.05 4.06
N ILE A 585 -33.12 36.30 4.22
CA ILE A 585 -32.29 37.49 3.94
C ILE A 585 -31.17 37.62 5.00
N ASP A 586 -31.38 37.11 6.21
CA ASP A 586 -30.44 37.26 7.33
C ASP A 586 -29.14 36.49 7.12
N ALA A 587 -29.11 35.57 6.15
CA ALA A 587 -27.90 34.91 5.68
C ALA A 587 -26.96 35.85 4.88
N MET A 588 -27.41 37.07 4.54
CA MET A 588 -26.61 38.05 3.81
C MET A 588 -25.63 38.78 4.74
N LEU A 589 -24.34 38.45 4.63
CA LEU A 589 -23.27 39.23 5.25
C LEU A 589 -22.98 40.48 4.41
N ARG A 590 -23.02 41.67 5.03
CA ARG A 590 -22.70 42.94 4.40
C ARG A 590 -21.46 43.57 5.03
N CYS A 591 -20.38 43.64 4.25
CA CYS A 591 -19.19 44.38 4.63
C CYS A 591 -19.25 45.78 4.01
N SER A 592 -19.29 46.82 4.84
CA SER A 592 -19.10 48.21 4.40
C SER A 592 -17.81 48.74 5.00
N SER A 593 -16.93 49.31 4.17
CA SER A 593 -15.83 50.13 4.67
C SER A 593 -16.43 51.36 5.35
N ARG A 594 -16.13 51.57 6.63
CA ARG A 594 -16.30 52.88 7.26
C ARG A 594 -15.16 53.79 6.83
#